data_AF-A0A816TWW9-F1
#
_entry.id   AF-A0A816TWW9-F1
#
_cell.length_a   1.000
_cell.length_b   1.000
_cell.length_c   1.000
_cell.angle_alpha   90.00
_cell.angle_beta   90.00
_cell.angle_gamma   90.00
#
_symmetry.space_group_name_H-M   'P 1'
#
loop_
_entity.id
_entity.type
_entity.pdbx_description
1 polymer ?
#
loop_
_entity_poly.entity_id
_entity_poly.type
_entity_poly.pdbx_seq_one_letter_code
_entity_poly.pdbx_strand_id
1 'polypeptide(L)'
;MSIKFKLGNLIRLTSNTEDHEQSCALPSSKVPYILSVDIGTSSIRAYLFSKTFELICSSQRQQTVHCPEAHAFELDPAELWSTLLVVIHNTIESARPLTVDDITCLGISTLRNSVILWDRKTGETYSNIILWNDTRSTRQTMAANSSFTWKTIRHVSKLIYPFIQTARLSTLSNLEFRTQMIAFKLLWLFERKPHLVKYARQNRLLFGCIETWIIWKLTGGQEHLTDVSCASSTGLYDPFQSEWSTLLCKNLGIQMNLLPTIKPTYGQFGKCDPAIFGRAIPITTVIGDVQASIFGQCVCHLGESIITLGTGAFINILTGRVSA
;
A
#
# COMPACT_ATOMS: atom_id res chain seq x y z
N MET A 1 -30.65 11.32 31.95
CA MET A 1 -30.96 10.75 30.62
C MET A 1 -29.66 10.73 29.82
N SER A 2 -28.91 9.64 29.90
CA SER A 2 -27.47 9.60 29.60
C SER A 2 -27.19 9.33 28.11
N ILE A 3 -26.12 9.94 27.61
CA ILE A 3 -25.54 9.87 26.25
C ILE A 3 -25.36 8.43 25.72
N LYS A 4 -25.42 7.40 26.58
CA LYS A 4 -25.39 5.98 26.21
C LYS A 4 -26.53 5.51 25.29
N PHE A 5 -27.67 6.19 25.24
CA PHE A 5 -28.81 5.72 24.42
C PHE A 5 -28.78 6.18 22.95
N LYS A 6 -27.88 7.10 22.57
CA LYS A 6 -27.80 7.65 21.19
C LYS A 6 -26.68 7.07 20.31
N LEU A 7 -25.83 6.18 20.85
CA LEU A 7 -24.65 5.64 20.15
C LEU A 7 -24.66 4.11 19.97
N GLY A 8 -25.77 3.44 20.33
CA GLY A 8 -25.85 1.99 20.47
C GLY A 8 -25.65 1.14 19.21
N ASN A 9 -25.63 1.72 18.00
CA ASN A 9 -25.57 0.98 16.74
C ASN A 9 -24.39 1.34 15.81
N LEU A 10 -23.44 2.20 16.23
CA LEU A 10 -22.37 2.68 15.34
C LEU A 10 -20.98 2.06 15.58
N ILE A 11 -20.79 1.31 16.65
CA ILE A 11 -19.48 0.76 17.01
C ILE A 11 -19.66 -0.71 17.38
N ARG A 12 -19.24 -1.59 16.48
CA ARG A 12 -19.13 -3.03 16.76
C ARG A 12 -17.78 -3.28 17.44
N LEU A 13 -17.82 -3.64 18.72
CA LEU A 13 -16.66 -4.16 19.45
C LEU A 13 -16.83 -5.68 19.55
N THR A 14 -15.96 -6.45 18.91
CA THR A 14 -16.02 -7.92 18.93
C THR A 14 -15.00 -8.50 19.91
N SER A 15 -15.46 -9.36 20.80
CA SER A 15 -14.65 -10.27 21.64
C SER A 15 -14.96 -11.72 21.28
N ASN A 16 -13.94 -12.55 21.09
CA ASN A 16 -14.07 -13.96 20.72
C ASN A 16 -14.48 -14.84 21.91
N THR A 17 -15.42 -15.75 21.67
CA THR A 17 -15.59 -16.99 22.43
C THR A 17 -15.86 -18.13 21.44
N GLU A 18 -15.10 -19.21 21.59
CA GLU A 18 -15.09 -20.44 20.79
C GLU A 18 -16.25 -21.37 21.13
N ASP A 19 -16.64 -22.22 20.18
CA ASP A 19 -17.16 -23.57 20.47
C ASP A 19 -16.80 -24.52 19.30
N HIS A 20 -16.34 -25.71 19.68
CA HIS A 20 -15.84 -26.78 18.81
C HIS A 20 -16.96 -27.68 18.29
N GLU A 21 -16.84 -28.15 17.04
CA GLU A 21 -17.31 -29.50 16.67
C GLU A 21 -16.50 -30.06 15.48
N GLN A 22 -15.93 -31.25 15.66
CA GLN A 22 -15.07 -31.97 14.71
C GLN A 22 -15.90 -32.98 13.89
N SER A 23 -15.67 -33.04 12.58
CA SER A 23 -16.14 -34.15 11.74
C SER A 23 -15.05 -34.59 10.76
N CYS A 24 -14.82 -35.91 10.73
CA CYS A 24 -13.75 -36.60 10.01
C CYS A 24 -14.07 -36.84 8.52
N ALA A 25 -13.11 -36.52 7.64
CA ALA A 25 -12.94 -37.17 6.34
C ALA A 25 -11.46 -37.09 5.86
N LEU A 26 -10.94 -38.19 5.30
CA LEU A 26 -9.61 -38.35 4.68
C LEU A 26 -9.80 -38.80 3.20
N PRO A 27 -8.78 -38.74 2.31
CA PRO A 27 -7.82 -37.67 2.01
C PRO A 27 -7.71 -37.35 0.49
N SER A 28 -6.91 -36.31 0.15
CA SER A 28 -6.36 -35.96 -1.20
C SER A 28 -6.99 -34.78 -1.98
N SER A 29 -6.88 -33.59 -1.40
CA SER A 29 -6.26 -32.45 -2.09
C SER A 29 -5.47 -31.71 -1.01
N LYS A 30 -4.26 -31.21 -1.29
CA LYS A 30 -3.52 -30.42 -0.29
C LYS A 30 -4.45 -29.32 0.24
N VAL A 31 -4.67 -29.29 1.55
CA VAL A 31 -5.55 -28.29 2.15
C VAL A 31 -4.92 -26.92 1.89
N PRO A 32 -5.61 -25.99 1.21
CA PRO A 32 -4.98 -24.75 0.80
C PRO A 32 -4.74 -23.85 2.01
N TYR A 33 -3.48 -23.47 2.24
CA TYR A 33 -3.11 -22.46 3.23
C TYR A 33 -2.80 -21.12 2.56
N ILE A 34 -3.20 -20.03 3.21
CA ILE A 34 -3.00 -18.67 2.72
C ILE A 34 -1.94 -18.00 3.61
N LEU A 35 -0.82 -17.62 3.00
CA LEU A 35 0.18 -16.79 3.68
C LEU A 35 -0.20 -15.32 3.50
N SER A 36 -0.26 -14.57 4.59
CA SER A 36 -0.50 -13.13 4.56
C SER A 36 0.63 -12.41 5.26
N VAL A 37 1.11 -11.32 4.69
CA VAL A 37 2.09 -10.43 5.31
C VAL A 37 1.51 -9.04 5.51
N ASP A 38 1.74 -8.45 6.68
CA ASP A 38 1.36 -7.09 7.01
C ASP A 38 2.61 -6.27 7.35
N ILE A 39 2.98 -5.37 6.44
CA ILE A 39 4.16 -4.52 6.54
C ILE A 39 3.72 -3.18 7.13
N GLY A 40 3.76 -3.07 8.45
CA GLY A 40 3.40 -1.86 9.19
C GLY A 40 4.57 -0.90 9.39
N THR A 41 4.33 0.24 10.03
CA THR A 41 5.40 1.24 10.29
C THR A 41 6.39 0.77 11.36
N SER A 42 5.92 0.06 12.37
CA SER A 42 6.74 -0.35 13.53
C SER A 42 7.09 -1.83 13.54
N SER A 43 6.38 -2.66 12.76
CA SER A 43 6.63 -4.09 12.69
C SER A 43 6.13 -4.70 11.39
N ILE A 44 6.79 -5.79 10.99
CA ILE A 44 6.32 -6.70 9.94
C ILE A 44 5.75 -7.93 10.63
N ARG A 45 4.58 -8.36 10.16
CA ARG A 45 3.87 -9.56 10.65
C ARG A 45 3.60 -10.49 9.48
N ALA A 46 3.67 -11.80 9.72
CA ALA A 46 3.19 -12.81 8.79
C ALA A 46 2.25 -13.78 9.50
N TYR A 47 1.19 -14.17 8.80
CA TYR A 47 0.13 -15.03 9.29
C TYR A 47 -0.07 -16.17 8.29
N LEU A 48 -0.26 -17.39 8.80
CA LEU A 48 -0.69 -18.52 7.99
C LEU A 48 -2.13 -18.86 8.36
N PHE A 49 -3.02 -18.81 7.38
CA PHE A 49 -4.43 -19.13 7.55
C PHE A 49 -4.79 -20.44 6.85
N SER A 50 -5.73 -21.17 7.43
CA SER A 50 -6.39 -22.30 6.78
C SER A 50 -7.38 -21.83 5.71
N LYS A 51 -7.95 -22.78 4.94
CA LYS A 51 -9.05 -22.52 4.01
C LYS A 51 -10.33 -21.97 4.67
N THR A 52 -10.49 -22.18 5.98
CA THR A 52 -11.63 -21.68 6.78
C THR A 52 -11.31 -20.34 7.46
N PHE A 53 -10.17 -19.71 7.10
CA PHE A 53 -9.66 -18.48 7.70
C PHE A 53 -9.29 -18.60 9.19
N GLU A 54 -9.06 -19.83 9.67
CA GLU A 54 -8.49 -20.06 11.00
C GLU A 54 -7.00 -19.72 10.98
N LEU A 55 -6.55 -18.98 12.00
CA LEU A 55 -5.14 -18.66 12.19
C LEU A 55 -4.39 -19.89 12.68
N ILE A 56 -3.47 -20.41 11.86
CA ILE A 56 -2.63 -21.55 12.22
C ILE A 56 -1.44 -21.10 13.06
N CYS A 57 -0.73 -20.08 12.59
CA CYS A 57 0.43 -19.51 13.27
C CYS A 57 0.71 -18.09 12.75
N SER A 58 1.54 -17.37 13.50
CA SER A 58 2.03 -16.06 13.09
C SER A 58 3.43 -15.80 13.62
N SER A 59 4.14 -14.89 12.97
CA SER A 59 5.41 -14.35 13.43
C SER A 59 5.42 -12.85 13.24
N GLN A 60 6.19 -12.16 14.07
CA GLN A 60 6.33 -10.71 14.04
C GLN A 60 7.77 -10.32 14.36
N ARG A 61 8.24 -9.24 13.72
CA ARG A 61 9.48 -8.58 14.09
C ARG A 61 9.35 -7.07 14.00
N GLN A 62 9.95 -6.38 14.97
CA GLN A 62 9.99 -4.91 14.98
C GLN A 62 10.90 -4.39 13.87
N GLN A 63 10.58 -3.19 13.40
CA GLN A 63 11.39 -2.45 12.42
C GLN A 63 11.98 -1.20 13.06
N THR A 64 13.17 -0.83 12.63
CA THR A 64 13.83 0.39 13.05
C THR A 64 13.41 1.55 12.15
N VAL A 65 12.80 2.58 12.74
CA VAL A 65 12.57 3.86 12.06
C VAL A 65 13.79 4.75 12.29
N HIS A 66 14.45 5.14 11.21
CA HIS A 66 15.58 6.06 11.25
C HIS A 66 15.11 7.50 11.14
N CYS A 67 15.66 8.35 12.00
CA CYS A 67 15.38 9.78 12.03
C CYS A 67 16.68 10.58 11.82
N PRO A 68 17.21 10.67 10.58
CA PRO A 68 18.52 11.28 10.34
C PRO A 68 18.53 12.80 10.56
N GLU A 69 17.39 13.46 10.40
CA GLU A 69 17.20 14.90 10.61
C GLU A 69 15.78 15.18 11.14
N ALA A 70 15.52 16.41 11.58
CA ALA A 70 14.18 16.79 12.02
C ALA A 70 13.16 16.57 10.89
N HIS A 71 12.01 15.99 11.23
CA HIS A 71 10.92 15.67 10.29
C HIS A 71 11.24 14.63 9.21
N ALA A 72 12.43 14.01 9.28
CA ALA A 72 12.84 12.91 8.43
C ALA A 72 12.54 11.57 9.10
N PHE A 73 11.71 10.74 8.45
CA PHE A 73 11.39 9.39 8.93
C PHE A 73 11.63 8.39 7.81
N GLU A 74 12.50 7.42 8.07
CA GLU A 74 13.02 6.51 7.05
C GLU A 74 13.07 5.06 7.52
N LEU A 75 12.93 4.11 6.59
CA LEU A 75 13.28 2.70 6.81
C LEU A 75 14.46 2.33 5.91
N ASP A 76 15.39 1.53 6.44
CA ASP A 76 16.41 0.87 5.62
C ASP A 76 15.73 -0.23 4.76
N PRO A 77 15.82 -0.16 3.43
CA PRO A 77 15.24 -1.18 2.55
C PRO A 77 15.82 -2.57 2.79
N ALA A 78 17.12 -2.70 3.07
CA ALA A 78 17.78 -3.97 3.31
C ALA A 78 17.31 -4.59 4.65
N GLU A 79 17.13 -3.77 5.69
CA GLU A 79 16.52 -4.21 6.96
C GLU A 79 15.06 -4.65 6.74
N LEU A 80 14.26 -3.87 6.00
CA LEU A 80 12.88 -4.22 5.69
C LEU A 80 12.80 -5.57 4.94
N TRP A 81 13.63 -5.76 3.93
CA TRP A 81 13.64 -7.00 3.13
C TRP A 81 14.09 -8.21 3.93
N SER A 82 15.20 -8.11 4.66
CA SER A 82 15.69 -9.21 5.49
C SER A 82 14.69 -9.56 6.61
N THR A 83 14.07 -8.55 7.22
CA THR A 83 13.02 -8.75 8.25
C THR A 83 11.80 -9.44 7.67
N LEU A 84 11.34 -9.04 6.49
CA LEU A 84 10.20 -9.69 5.82
C LEU A 84 10.47 -11.17 5.58
N LEU A 85 11.64 -11.52 5.02
CA LEU A 85 12.01 -12.92 4.76
C LEU A 85 12.09 -13.74 6.05
N VAL A 86 12.69 -13.19 7.11
CA VAL A 86 12.78 -13.85 8.42
C VAL A 86 11.40 -14.11 9.00
N VAL A 87 10.50 -13.13 8.94
CA VAL A 87 9.14 -13.26 9.49
C VAL A 87 8.33 -14.30 8.72
N ILE A 88 8.41 -14.31 7.38
CA ILE A 88 7.77 -15.35 6.55
C ILE A 88 8.33 -16.74 6.89
N HIS A 89 9.66 -16.88 6.91
CA HIS A 89 10.32 -18.15 7.21
C HIS A 89 9.92 -18.68 8.58
N ASN A 90 9.96 -17.83 9.62
CA ASN A 90 9.58 -18.21 10.97
C ASN A 90 8.11 -18.64 11.07
N THR A 91 7.20 -17.99 10.35
CA THR A 91 5.79 -18.40 10.29
C THR A 91 5.64 -19.80 9.69
N ILE A 92 6.35 -20.09 8.59
CA ILE A 92 6.29 -21.41 7.93
C ILE A 92 6.91 -22.49 8.82
N GLU A 93 8.06 -22.22 9.43
CA GLU A 93 8.72 -23.14 10.36
C GLU A 93 7.86 -23.46 11.59
N SER A 94 7.13 -22.47 12.11
CA SER A 94 6.21 -22.66 13.24
C SER A 94 4.99 -23.50 12.88
N ALA A 95 4.72 -23.70 11.58
CA ALA A 95 3.57 -24.44 11.07
C ALA A 95 3.86 -25.92 10.77
N ARG A 96 5.06 -26.43 11.13
CA ARG A 96 5.44 -27.83 10.86
C ARG A 96 4.37 -28.81 11.40
N PRO A 97 4.02 -29.87 10.63
CA PRO A 97 4.75 -30.40 9.47
C PRO A 97 4.43 -29.72 8.12
N LEU A 98 3.66 -28.63 8.09
CA LEU A 98 3.38 -27.89 6.85
C LEU A 98 4.66 -27.32 6.23
N THR A 99 4.67 -27.24 4.91
CA THR A 99 5.78 -26.78 4.09
C THR A 99 5.33 -25.69 3.12
N VAL A 100 6.28 -25.07 2.42
CA VAL A 100 6.00 -24.09 1.36
C VAL A 100 5.08 -24.66 0.28
N ASP A 101 5.15 -25.97 0.01
CA ASP A 101 4.30 -26.63 -0.98
C ASP A 101 2.81 -26.71 -0.58
N ASP A 102 2.47 -26.42 0.67
CA ASP A 102 1.10 -26.38 1.18
C ASP A 102 0.49 -24.97 1.08
N ILE A 103 1.33 -23.96 0.81
CA ILE A 103 0.90 -22.56 0.64
C ILE A 103 0.35 -22.37 -0.78
N THR A 104 -0.89 -21.90 -0.85
CA THR A 104 -1.61 -21.68 -2.11
C THR A 104 -1.32 -20.31 -2.70
N CYS A 105 -1.25 -19.28 -1.86
CA CYS A 105 -0.96 -17.91 -2.29
C CYS A 105 -0.39 -17.04 -1.16
N LEU A 106 0.15 -15.89 -1.57
CA LEU A 106 0.62 -14.81 -0.74
C LEU A 106 -0.28 -13.57 -0.92
N GLY A 107 -0.80 -13.05 0.19
CA GLY A 107 -1.42 -11.72 0.29
C GLY A 107 -0.47 -10.72 0.97
N ILE A 108 -0.42 -9.49 0.45
CA ILE A 108 0.45 -8.43 0.98
C ILE A 108 -0.43 -7.24 1.40
N SER A 109 -0.38 -6.91 2.69
CA SER A 109 -0.84 -5.65 3.27
C SER A 109 0.36 -4.76 3.56
N THR A 110 0.28 -3.46 3.24
CA THR A 110 1.39 -2.54 3.53
C THR A 110 0.92 -1.15 3.97
N LEU A 111 1.74 -0.52 4.81
CA LEU A 111 1.65 0.91 5.07
C LEU A 111 1.77 1.71 3.76
N ARG A 112 0.88 2.69 3.59
CA ARG A 112 0.83 3.50 2.36
C ARG A 112 1.70 4.75 2.44
N ASN A 113 1.63 5.61 1.42
CA ASN A 113 2.22 6.96 1.43
C ASN A 113 3.75 7.02 1.63
N SER A 114 4.45 5.90 1.45
CA SER A 114 5.90 5.80 1.58
C SER A 114 6.53 5.51 0.22
N VAL A 115 7.76 6.00 -0.01
CA VAL A 115 8.38 5.96 -1.34
C VAL A 115 9.77 5.36 -1.31
N ILE A 116 10.07 4.60 -2.35
CA ILE A 116 11.37 3.99 -2.61
C ILE A 116 11.72 4.11 -4.09
N LEU A 117 13.00 4.35 -4.35
CA LEU A 117 13.59 4.41 -5.69
C LEU A 117 14.71 3.38 -5.80
N TRP A 118 14.75 2.63 -6.89
CA TRP A 118 15.78 1.61 -7.10
C TRP A 118 16.19 1.48 -8.56
N ASP A 119 17.32 0.83 -8.79
CA ASP A 119 17.83 0.54 -10.12
C ASP A 119 17.06 -0.64 -10.73
N ARG A 120 16.58 -0.46 -11.97
CA ARG A 120 15.85 -1.49 -12.72
C ARG A 120 16.64 -2.77 -12.91
N LYS A 121 17.97 -2.68 -13.07
CA LYS A 121 18.83 -3.83 -13.37
C LYS A 121 19.41 -4.45 -12.12
N THR A 122 19.96 -3.63 -11.22
CA THR A 122 20.67 -4.16 -10.03
C THR A 122 19.73 -4.39 -8.85
N GLY A 123 18.57 -3.73 -8.82
CA GLY A 123 17.69 -3.75 -7.65
C GLY A 123 18.20 -2.93 -6.46
N GLU A 124 19.35 -2.27 -6.60
CA GLU A 124 19.94 -1.43 -5.56
C GLU A 124 19.10 -0.17 -5.37
N THR A 125 18.85 0.18 -4.12
CA THR A 125 18.03 1.33 -3.75
C THR A 125 18.87 2.60 -3.78
N TYR A 126 18.28 3.67 -4.31
CA TYR A 126 18.93 4.97 -4.39
C TYR A 126 18.74 5.81 -3.13
N SER A 127 17.89 5.38 -2.20
CA SER A 127 17.67 6.00 -0.90
C SER A 127 17.07 5.00 0.07
N ASN A 128 17.04 5.38 1.34
CA ASN A 128 16.11 4.78 2.28
C ASN A 128 14.67 5.03 1.83
N ILE A 129 13.75 4.24 2.39
CA ILE A 129 12.32 4.40 2.18
C ILE A 129 11.86 5.63 2.97
N ILE A 130 11.33 6.65 2.31
CA ILE A 130 10.79 7.83 3.00
C ILE A 130 9.36 7.51 3.45
N LEU A 131 9.13 7.54 4.77
CA LEU A 131 7.87 7.11 5.39
C LEU A 131 6.73 8.11 5.25
N TRP A 132 5.50 7.64 5.44
CA TRP A 132 4.25 8.39 5.30
C TRP A 132 4.17 9.68 6.15
N ASN A 133 4.70 9.63 7.38
CA ASN A 133 4.70 10.72 8.35
C ASN A 133 5.87 11.72 8.15
N ASP A 134 6.73 11.49 7.16
CA ASP A 134 7.78 12.41 6.77
C ASP A 134 7.23 13.71 6.17
N THR A 135 7.72 14.86 6.65
CA THR A 135 7.27 16.18 6.19
C THR A 135 8.36 17.02 5.53
N ARG A 136 9.53 16.45 5.21
CA ARG A 136 10.63 17.20 4.58
C ARG A 136 10.30 17.71 3.18
N SER A 137 9.27 17.13 2.54
CA SER A 137 8.76 17.55 1.23
C SER A 137 7.76 18.73 1.27
N THR A 138 7.54 19.35 2.44
CA THR A 138 6.56 20.44 2.62
C THR A 138 6.84 21.63 1.69
N ARG A 139 8.12 21.97 1.46
CA ARG A 139 8.50 23.07 0.57
C ARG A 139 8.01 22.83 -0.86
N GLN A 140 8.15 21.60 -1.36
CA GLN A 140 7.73 21.20 -2.70
C GLN A 140 6.21 21.24 -2.83
N THR A 141 5.49 20.78 -1.81
CA THR A 141 4.02 20.87 -1.75
C THR A 141 3.53 22.32 -1.76
N MET A 142 4.12 23.19 -0.92
CA MET A 142 3.78 24.62 -0.86
C MET A 142 4.07 25.33 -2.19
N ALA A 143 5.20 25.03 -2.82
CA ALA A 143 5.56 25.57 -4.13
C ALA A 143 4.54 25.16 -5.20
N ALA A 144 4.13 23.89 -5.24
CA ALA A 144 3.12 23.40 -6.17
C ALA A 144 1.76 24.08 -5.96
N ASN A 145 1.29 24.14 -4.71
CA ASN A 145 0.05 24.84 -4.36
C ASN A 145 0.08 26.33 -4.67
N SER A 146 1.25 26.97 -4.60
CA SER A 146 1.42 28.40 -4.86
C SER A 146 1.63 28.74 -6.34
N SER A 147 1.91 27.73 -7.18
CA SER A 147 2.19 27.90 -8.60
C SER A 147 1.01 28.51 -9.36
N PHE A 148 1.33 29.32 -10.36
CA PHE A 148 0.33 29.95 -11.23
C PHE A 148 -0.54 28.89 -11.92
N THR A 149 0.09 27.82 -12.44
CA THR A 149 -0.61 26.73 -13.13
C THR A 149 -1.73 26.11 -12.28
N TRP A 150 -1.42 25.69 -11.04
CA TRP A 150 -2.42 25.06 -10.18
C TRP A 150 -3.46 26.03 -9.65
N LYS A 151 -3.09 27.29 -9.39
CA LYS A 151 -4.06 28.35 -9.08
C LYS A 151 -5.04 28.57 -10.23
N THR A 152 -4.56 28.63 -11.46
CA THR A 152 -5.38 28.80 -12.66
C THR A 152 -6.28 27.59 -12.91
N ILE A 153 -5.76 26.36 -12.81
CA ILE A 153 -6.57 25.13 -12.95
C ILE A 153 -7.72 25.11 -11.95
N ARG A 154 -7.45 25.40 -10.67
CA ARG A 154 -8.50 25.48 -9.64
C ARG A 154 -9.53 26.56 -9.94
N HIS A 155 -9.07 27.76 -10.29
CA HIS A 155 -9.94 28.90 -10.56
C HIS A 155 -10.87 28.64 -11.75
N VAL A 156 -10.31 28.19 -12.88
CA VAL A 156 -11.07 27.84 -14.08
C VAL A 156 -12.05 26.70 -13.78
N SER A 157 -11.61 25.65 -13.07
CA SER A 157 -12.51 24.55 -12.69
C SER A 157 -13.67 25.03 -11.83
N LYS A 158 -13.42 25.97 -10.89
CA LYS A 158 -14.45 26.58 -10.05
C LYS A 158 -15.45 27.43 -10.83
N LEU A 159 -15.01 28.14 -11.87
CA LEU A 159 -15.89 28.92 -12.74
C LEU A 159 -16.78 28.04 -13.63
N ILE A 160 -16.23 26.91 -14.11
CA ILE A 160 -16.95 26.01 -15.01
C ILE A 160 -17.88 25.06 -14.24
N TYR A 161 -17.54 24.72 -13.00
CA TYR A 161 -18.28 23.74 -12.20
C TYR A 161 -19.80 24.01 -12.10
N PRO A 162 -20.30 25.24 -11.88
CA PRO A 162 -21.75 25.52 -11.84
C PRO A 162 -22.50 25.13 -13.12
N PHE A 163 -21.82 25.14 -14.27
CA PHE A 163 -22.42 24.86 -15.58
C PHE A 163 -22.38 23.38 -15.95
N ILE A 164 -21.27 22.69 -15.65
CA ILE A 164 -21.05 21.28 -16.08
C ILE A 164 -21.34 20.27 -14.95
N GLN A 165 -21.11 20.66 -13.70
CA GLN A 165 -21.44 19.90 -12.48
C GLN A 165 -20.90 18.44 -12.45
N THR A 166 -19.72 18.20 -13.01
CA THR A 166 -19.08 16.87 -12.95
C THR A 166 -18.21 16.71 -11.71
N ALA A 167 -18.12 15.46 -11.21
CA ALA A 167 -17.26 15.11 -10.08
C ALA A 167 -15.78 15.47 -10.33
N ARG A 168 -15.28 15.31 -11.56
CA ARG A 168 -13.91 15.68 -11.93
C ARG A 168 -13.62 17.16 -11.75
N LEU A 169 -14.54 18.04 -12.16
CA LEU A 169 -14.40 19.48 -11.96
C LEU A 169 -14.50 19.86 -10.48
N SER A 170 -15.37 19.19 -9.72
CA SER A 170 -15.44 19.37 -8.27
C SER A 170 -14.09 19.05 -7.61
N THR A 171 -13.51 17.89 -7.92
CA THR A 171 -12.19 17.49 -7.41
C THR A 171 -11.09 18.47 -7.81
N LEU A 172 -11.03 18.88 -9.08
CA LEU A 172 -10.02 19.84 -9.55
C LEU A 172 -10.18 21.23 -8.90
N SER A 173 -11.41 21.68 -8.68
CA SER A 173 -11.68 22.98 -8.05
C SER A 173 -11.24 23.03 -6.58
N ASN A 174 -11.28 21.87 -5.90
CA ASN A 174 -10.91 21.71 -4.49
C ASN A 174 -9.54 21.02 -4.30
N LEU A 175 -8.77 20.83 -5.37
CA LEU A 175 -7.50 20.09 -5.32
C LEU A 175 -6.47 20.87 -4.49
N GLU A 176 -6.15 20.34 -3.31
CA GLU A 176 -5.07 20.83 -2.48
C GLU A 176 -4.04 19.73 -2.28
N PHE A 177 -2.79 20.02 -2.67
CA PHE A 177 -1.71 19.10 -2.46
C PHE A 177 -1.31 19.05 -0.99
N ARG A 178 -1.03 17.85 -0.50
CA ARG A 178 -0.62 17.59 0.89
C ARG A 178 0.75 16.94 0.92
N THR A 179 1.55 17.25 1.95
CA THR A 179 2.92 16.74 2.11
C THR A 179 2.99 15.21 2.17
N GLN A 180 1.91 14.55 2.62
CA GLN A 180 1.81 13.10 2.70
C GLN A 180 1.71 12.43 1.31
N MET A 181 1.39 13.18 0.25
CA MET A 181 1.35 12.65 -1.11
C MET A 181 2.77 12.35 -1.61
N ILE A 182 2.96 11.12 -2.09
CA ILE A 182 4.27 10.63 -2.52
C ILE A 182 4.90 11.47 -3.63
N ALA A 183 4.08 12.07 -4.51
CA ALA A 183 4.56 12.95 -5.57
C ALA A 183 5.59 13.98 -5.08
N PHE A 184 5.38 14.59 -3.91
CA PHE A 184 6.28 15.62 -3.38
C PHE A 184 7.53 15.06 -2.73
N LYS A 185 7.47 13.84 -2.16
CA LYS A 185 8.65 13.11 -1.69
C LYS A 185 9.55 12.74 -2.87
N LEU A 186 8.96 12.38 -4.01
CA LEU A 186 9.69 12.13 -5.24
C LEU A 186 10.37 13.41 -5.78
N LEU A 187 9.66 14.54 -5.80
CA LEU A 187 10.26 15.82 -6.18
C LEU A 187 11.42 16.22 -5.26
N TRP A 188 11.24 16.05 -3.96
CA TRP A 188 12.30 16.28 -2.98
C TRP A 188 13.53 15.39 -3.25
N LEU A 189 13.32 14.11 -3.57
CA LEU A 189 14.41 13.19 -3.92
C LEU A 189 15.14 13.63 -5.19
N PHE A 190 14.42 14.09 -6.22
CA PHE A 190 15.03 14.58 -7.46
C PHE A 190 15.83 15.87 -7.26
N GLU A 191 15.39 16.77 -6.40
CA GLU A 191 16.17 17.96 -6.06
C GLU A 191 17.44 17.60 -5.28
N ARG A 192 17.37 16.67 -4.32
CA ARG A 192 18.52 16.22 -3.54
C ARG A 192 19.48 15.35 -4.35
N LYS A 193 18.98 14.62 -5.35
CA LYS A 193 19.74 13.72 -6.23
C LYS A 193 19.38 13.94 -7.71
N PRO A 194 19.85 15.04 -8.33
CA PRO A 194 19.47 15.41 -9.71
C PRO A 194 19.80 14.37 -10.78
N HIS A 195 20.83 13.54 -10.56
CA HIS A 195 21.21 12.47 -11.46
C HIS A 195 20.09 11.42 -11.65
N LEU A 196 19.18 11.26 -10.68
CA LEU A 196 18.04 10.34 -10.77
C LEU A 196 17.09 10.73 -11.91
N VAL A 197 16.97 12.02 -12.24
CA VAL A 197 16.17 12.47 -13.39
C VAL A 197 16.77 11.96 -14.71
N LYS A 198 18.10 11.89 -14.82
CA LYS A 198 18.78 11.29 -15.97
C LYS A 198 18.55 9.78 -16.03
N TYR A 199 18.58 9.09 -14.90
CA TYR A 199 18.31 7.65 -14.84
C TYR A 199 16.86 7.31 -15.18
N ALA A 200 15.89 8.14 -14.76
CA ALA A 200 14.49 8.01 -15.19
C ALA A 200 14.36 8.10 -16.72
N ARG A 201 15.02 9.10 -17.34
CA ARG A 201 15.05 9.25 -18.82
C ARG A 201 15.65 8.06 -19.54
N GLN A 202 16.58 7.37 -18.91
CA GLN A 202 17.25 6.18 -19.45
C GLN A 202 16.50 4.87 -19.13
N ASN A 203 15.31 4.95 -18.53
CA ASN A 203 14.54 3.81 -18.04
C ASN A 203 15.33 2.90 -17.06
N ARG A 204 16.32 3.48 -16.37
CA ARG A 204 17.18 2.81 -15.39
C ARG A 204 16.62 2.91 -13.97
N LEU A 205 15.82 3.94 -13.70
CA LEU A 205 15.20 4.17 -12.39
C LEU A 205 13.81 3.55 -12.35
N LEU A 206 13.50 2.87 -11.24
CA LEU A 206 12.16 2.45 -10.86
C LEU A 206 11.70 3.21 -9.62
N PHE A 207 10.39 3.42 -9.55
CA PHE A 207 9.69 4.05 -8.44
C PHE A 207 8.58 3.14 -7.95
N GLY A 208 8.28 3.22 -6.67
CA GLY A 208 7.12 2.57 -6.12
C GLY A 208 6.88 2.96 -4.67
N CYS A 209 5.74 2.51 -4.18
CA CYS A 209 5.51 2.36 -2.76
C CYS A 209 6.18 1.06 -2.25
N ILE A 210 5.99 0.73 -0.98
CA ILE A 210 6.66 -0.43 -0.37
C ILE A 210 6.22 -1.74 -1.01
N GLU A 211 4.92 -1.94 -1.26
CA GLU A 211 4.41 -3.14 -1.90
C GLU A 211 4.96 -3.31 -3.32
N THR A 212 5.08 -2.22 -4.09
CA THR A 212 5.65 -2.27 -5.43
C THR A 212 7.07 -2.82 -5.39
N TRP A 213 7.89 -2.34 -4.45
CA TRP A 213 9.26 -2.80 -4.28
C TRP A 213 9.32 -4.25 -3.78
N ILE A 214 8.46 -4.63 -2.84
CA ILE A 214 8.37 -6.00 -2.34
C ILE A 214 7.96 -6.98 -3.43
N ILE A 215 6.96 -6.64 -4.27
CA ILE A 215 6.57 -7.47 -5.42
C ILE A 215 7.75 -7.60 -6.38
N TRP A 216 8.45 -6.50 -6.69
CA TRP A 216 9.62 -6.54 -7.56
C TRP A 216 10.71 -7.45 -7.00
N LYS A 217 11.01 -7.37 -5.70
CA LYS A 217 11.99 -8.23 -5.02
C LYS A 217 11.55 -9.69 -4.97
N LEU A 218 10.30 -9.96 -4.63
CA LEU A 218 9.75 -11.31 -4.56
C LEU A 218 9.71 -11.98 -5.91
N THR A 219 9.46 -11.24 -7.00
CA THR A 219 9.34 -11.79 -8.36
C THR A 219 10.66 -11.84 -9.13
N GLY A 220 11.80 -11.62 -8.47
CA GLY A 220 13.11 -11.60 -9.14
C GLY A 220 13.23 -10.48 -10.18
N GLY A 221 12.56 -9.36 -9.95
CA GLY A 221 12.58 -8.17 -10.79
C GLY A 221 11.70 -8.21 -12.04
N GLN A 222 10.86 -9.25 -12.19
CA GLN A 222 9.99 -9.42 -13.35
C GLN A 222 8.76 -8.50 -13.31
N GLU A 223 8.21 -8.25 -12.12
CA GLU A 223 6.96 -7.50 -11.96
C GLU A 223 7.20 -6.13 -11.32
N HIS A 224 6.70 -5.07 -11.97
CA HIS A 224 6.71 -3.71 -11.45
C HIS A 224 5.26 -3.21 -11.35
N LEU A 225 4.60 -3.60 -10.27
CA LEU A 225 3.15 -3.50 -10.09
C LEU A 225 2.79 -2.81 -8.78
N THR A 226 1.67 -2.08 -8.75
CA THR A 226 1.02 -1.56 -7.54
C THR A 226 -0.46 -1.92 -7.59
N ASP A 227 -1.13 -1.92 -6.44
CA ASP A 227 -2.59 -1.97 -6.42
C ASP A 227 -3.23 -0.56 -6.41
N VAL A 228 -4.51 -0.49 -6.74
CA VAL A 228 -5.31 0.76 -6.75
C VAL A 228 -5.33 1.47 -5.40
N SER A 229 -5.35 0.74 -4.28
CA SER A 229 -5.42 1.34 -2.95
C SER A 229 -4.11 2.03 -2.56
N CYS A 230 -2.95 1.43 -2.87
CA CYS A 230 -1.64 2.06 -2.70
C CYS A 230 -1.45 3.21 -3.69
N ALA A 231 -1.80 3.02 -4.97
CA ALA A 231 -1.70 4.04 -6.01
C ALA A 231 -2.52 5.30 -5.67
N SER A 232 -3.72 5.14 -5.10
CA SER A 232 -4.59 6.25 -4.70
C SER A 232 -3.95 7.23 -3.71
N SER A 233 -2.96 6.77 -2.94
CA SER A 233 -2.29 7.57 -1.92
C SER A 233 -1.13 8.43 -2.44
N THR A 234 -0.74 8.23 -3.70
CA THR A 234 0.47 8.82 -4.28
C THR A 234 0.34 10.32 -4.59
N GLY A 235 -0.89 10.79 -4.81
CA GLY A 235 -1.15 12.10 -5.40
C GLY A 235 -0.88 12.15 -6.92
N LEU A 236 -0.71 11.00 -7.57
CA LEU A 236 -0.53 10.88 -9.04
C LEU A 236 -1.64 10.06 -9.72
N TYR A 237 -2.49 9.39 -8.95
CA TYR A 237 -3.58 8.55 -9.45
C TYR A 237 -4.81 9.38 -9.86
N ASP A 238 -5.40 9.08 -11.01
CA ASP A 238 -6.69 9.60 -11.45
C ASP A 238 -7.81 8.61 -11.08
N PRO A 239 -8.64 8.90 -10.06
CA PRO A 239 -9.69 7.99 -9.61
C PRO A 239 -10.87 7.86 -10.58
N PHE A 240 -10.97 8.71 -11.61
CA PHE A 240 -12.04 8.64 -12.61
C PHE A 240 -11.70 7.70 -13.76
N GLN A 241 -10.41 7.55 -14.06
CA GLN A 241 -9.91 6.67 -15.11
C GLN A 241 -9.27 5.40 -14.56
N SER A 242 -9.00 5.36 -13.26
CA SER A 242 -8.27 4.29 -12.58
C SER A 242 -6.85 4.07 -13.14
N GLU A 243 -6.20 5.17 -13.53
CA GLU A 243 -4.90 5.19 -14.16
C GLU A 243 -4.02 6.29 -13.55
N TRP A 244 -2.74 6.31 -13.90
CA TRP A 244 -1.87 7.44 -13.57
C TRP A 244 -2.31 8.70 -14.32
N SER A 245 -2.48 9.80 -13.60
CA SER A 245 -2.88 11.08 -14.17
C SER A 245 -1.74 11.69 -14.98
N THR A 246 -1.91 11.68 -16.30
CA THR A 246 -0.98 12.33 -17.23
C THR A 246 -0.88 13.84 -16.98
N LEU A 247 -1.98 14.48 -16.57
CA LEU A 247 -1.99 15.89 -16.19
C LEU A 247 -1.09 16.16 -14.98
N LEU A 248 -1.25 15.39 -13.89
CA LEU A 248 -0.44 15.56 -12.69
C LEU A 248 1.03 15.27 -12.97
N CYS A 249 1.32 14.14 -13.63
CA CYS A 249 2.68 13.73 -13.93
C CYS A 249 3.40 14.76 -14.83
N LYS A 250 2.75 15.25 -15.90
CA LYS A 250 3.32 16.27 -16.79
C LYS A 250 3.61 17.58 -16.06
N ASN A 251 2.67 18.08 -15.23
CA ASN A 251 2.85 19.34 -14.52
C ASN A 251 3.90 19.26 -13.40
N LEU A 252 4.10 18.07 -12.82
CA LEU A 252 5.14 17.83 -11.81
C LEU A 252 6.48 17.38 -12.43
N GLY A 253 6.55 17.19 -13.75
CA GLY A 253 7.77 16.71 -14.43
C GLY A 253 8.12 15.26 -14.13
N ILE A 254 7.15 14.45 -13.72
CA ILE A 254 7.31 13.01 -13.43
C ILE A 254 7.04 12.21 -14.70
N GLN A 255 7.95 11.30 -15.02
CA GLN A 255 7.86 10.49 -16.23
C GLN A 255 7.00 9.25 -15.97
N MET A 256 6.08 8.95 -16.90
CA MET A 256 5.14 7.83 -16.72
C MET A 256 5.82 6.45 -16.73
N ASN A 257 6.92 6.30 -17.48
CA ASN A 257 7.70 5.06 -17.55
C ASN A 257 8.37 4.65 -16.22
N LEU A 258 8.45 5.59 -15.27
CA LEU A 258 8.98 5.38 -13.93
C LEU A 258 7.95 4.68 -13.02
N LEU A 259 6.66 4.82 -13.31
CA LEU A 259 5.55 4.40 -12.43
C LEU A 259 5.18 2.92 -12.66
N PRO A 260 4.81 2.18 -11.60
CA PRO A 260 4.40 0.78 -11.71
C PRO A 260 3.06 0.65 -12.44
N THR A 261 2.80 -0.52 -13.03
CA THR A 261 1.47 -0.80 -13.59
C THR A 261 0.47 -0.98 -12.46
N ILE A 262 -0.67 -0.30 -12.55
CA ILE A 262 -1.74 -0.39 -11.56
C ILE A 262 -2.60 -1.63 -11.85
N LYS A 263 -2.85 -2.44 -10.82
CA LYS A 263 -3.79 -3.56 -10.87
C LYS A 263 -4.89 -3.41 -9.81
N PRO A 264 -6.05 -4.09 -9.97
CA PRO A 264 -7.00 -4.25 -8.88
C PRO A 264 -6.34 -4.91 -7.67
N THR A 265 -6.87 -4.66 -6.49
CA THR A 265 -6.37 -5.15 -5.19
C THR A 265 -6.31 -6.68 -5.09
N TYR A 266 -7.15 -7.39 -5.84
CA TYR A 266 -7.09 -8.83 -6.04
C TYR A 266 -6.76 -9.14 -7.51
N GLY A 267 -5.94 -10.16 -7.74
CA GLY A 267 -5.54 -10.55 -9.09
C GLY A 267 -4.13 -11.14 -9.11
N GLN A 268 -3.56 -11.35 -10.29
CA GLN A 268 -2.21 -11.91 -10.39
C GLN A 268 -1.15 -10.80 -10.33
N PHE A 269 -0.38 -10.76 -9.24
CA PHE A 269 0.77 -9.85 -9.04
C PHE A 269 2.12 -10.52 -9.32
N GLY A 270 2.09 -11.67 -10.00
CA GLY A 270 3.26 -12.50 -10.26
C GLY A 270 3.36 -13.69 -9.33
N LYS A 271 4.53 -14.35 -9.35
CA LYS A 271 4.86 -15.44 -8.46
C LYS A 271 6.20 -15.16 -7.81
N CYS A 272 6.35 -15.50 -6.54
CA CYS A 272 7.63 -15.45 -5.88
C CYS A 272 8.67 -16.28 -6.66
N ASP A 273 9.88 -15.78 -6.77
CA ASP A 273 11.01 -16.48 -7.35
C ASP A 273 11.28 -17.75 -6.50
N PRO A 274 11.32 -18.94 -7.12
CA PRO A 274 11.67 -20.18 -6.43
C PRO A 274 12.98 -20.10 -5.65
N ALA A 275 13.93 -19.24 -6.02
CA ALA A 275 15.17 -19.03 -5.28
C ALA A 275 14.95 -18.48 -3.85
N ILE A 276 13.79 -17.86 -3.57
CA ILE A 276 13.49 -17.25 -2.27
C ILE A 276 12.90 -18.27 -1.30
N PHE A 277 11.93 -19.07 -1.74
CA PHE A 277 11.19 -20.00 -0.87
C PHE A 277 11.31 -21.48 -1.28
N GLY A 278 12.17 -21.82 -2.25
CA GLY A 278 12.26 -23.15 -2.85
C GLY A 278 11.12 -23.48 -3.82
N ARG A 279 10.10 -22.63 -3.91
CA ARG A 279 8.93 -22.79 -4.78
C ARG A 279 8.34 -21.44 -5.20
N ALA A 280 7.74 -21.43 -6.38
CA ALA A 280 6.92 -20.31 -6.82
C ALA A 280 5.58 -20.24 -6.07
N ILE A 281 5.42 -19.23 -5.21
CA ILE A 281 4.17 -18.92 -4.52
C ILE A 281 3.46 -17.79 -5.28
N PRO A 282 2.22 -17.96 -5.77
CA PRO A 282 1.47 -16.89 -6.40
C PRO A 282 1.19 -15.72 -5.45
N ILE A 283 1.43 -14.49 -5.89
CA ILE A 283 1.01 -13.28 -5.18
C ILE A 283 -0.36 -12.88 -5.74
N THR A 284 -1.41 -13.00 -4.92
CA THR A 284 -2.80 -12.88 -5.39
C THR A 284 -3.52 -11.63 -4.90
N THR A 285 -2.97 -10.98 -3.89
CA THR A 285 -3.60 -9.82 -3.26
C THR A 285 -2.53 -8.85 -2.80
N VAL A 286 -2.73 -7.58 -3.12
CA VAL A 286 -1.90 -6.47 -2.64
C VAL A 286 -2.84 -5.35 -2.26
N ILE A 287 -2.74 -4.86 -1.04
CA ILE A 287 -3.65 -3.86 -0.50
C ILE A 287 -2.94 -2.95 0.50
N GLY A 288 -3.35 -1.69 0.57
CA GLY A 288 -2.96 -0.80 1.65
C GLY A 288 -3.58 -1.23 2.98
N ASP A 289 -2.83 -1.12 4.06
CA ASP A 289 -3.20 -1.50 5.42
C ASP A 289 -4.59 -1.00 5.87
N VAL A 290 -4.90 0.27 5.63
CA VAL A 290 -6.18 0.88 5.97
C VAL A 290 -7.33 0.31 5.13
N GLN A 291 -7.09 -0.01 3.86
CA GLN A 291 -8.10 -0.66 3.02
C GLN A 291 -8.25 -2.15 3.37
N ALA A 292 -7.17 -2.80 3.79
CA ALA A 292 -7.18 -4.15 4.33
C ALA A 292 -8.06 -4.25 5.58
N SER A 293 -7.96 -3.26 6.49
CA SER A 293 -8.79 -3.24 7.69
C SER A 293 -10.28 -3.03 7.38
N ILE A 294 -10.62 -2.16 6.42
CA ILE A 294 -12.01 -1.99 5.92
C ILE A 294 -12.54 -3.33 5.41
N PHE A 295 -11.79 -4.01 4.55
CA PHE A 295 -12.19 -5.27 3.95
C PHE A 295 -12.30 -6.39 5.00
N GLY A 296 -11.30 -6.53 5.88
CA GLY A 296 -11.27 -7.56 6.92
C GLY A 296 -12.34 -7.39 8.00
N GLN A 297 -12.88 -6.18 8.18
CA GLN A 297 -14.00 -5.91 9.08
C GLN A 297 -15.37 -6.03 8.39
N CYS A 298 -15.40 -6.49 7.13
CA CYS A 298 -16.61 -6.64 6.33
C CYS A 298 -17.43 -5.34 6.23
N VAL A 299 -16.74 -4.19 6.13
CA VAL A 299 -17.36 -2.90 5.89
C VAL A 299 -17.80 -2.85 4.43
N CYS A 300 -19.08 -3.18 4.18
CA CYS A 300 -19.61 -3.47 2.86
C CYS A 300 -20.82 -2.59 2.49
N HIS A 301 -21.35 -1.81 3.43
CA HIS A 301 -22.53 -0.98 3.21
C HIS A 301 -22.21 0.51 3.19
N LEU A 302 -22.84 1.24 2.26
CA LEU A 302 -22.66 2.68 2.10
C LEU A 302 -22.90 3.41 3.43
N GLY A 303 -21.95 4.26 3.81
CA GLY A 303 -21.98 5.03 5.06
C GLY A 303 -21.38 4.30 6.28
N GLU A 304 -21.12 2.99 6.18
CA GLU A 304 -20.37 2.30 7.23
C GLU A 304 -18.98 2.92 7.38
N SER A 305 -18.53 3.00 8.62
CA SER A 305 -17.31 3.68 8.99
C SER A 305 -16.45 2.80 9.89
N ILE A 306 -15.14 2.86 9.70
CA ILE A 306 -14.16 2.19 10.55
C ILE A 306 -13.14 3.21 11.05
N ILE A 307 -12.75 3.03 12.31
CA ILE A 307 -11.63 3.74 12.91
C ILE A 307 -10.52 2.71 13.17
N THR A 308 -9.39 2.86 12.49
CA THR A 308 -8.19 2.05 12.75
C THR A 308 -7.25 2.86 13.64
N LEU A 309 -6.92 2.31 14.80
CA LEU A 309 -6.01 2.90 15.78
C LEU A 309 -4.69 2.12 15.77
N GLY A 310 -3.60 2.79 15.41
CA GLY A 310 -2.25 2.26 15.42
C GLY A 310 -1.25 3.38 15.66
N THR A 311 -0.13 3.42 14.91
CA THR A 311 0.82 4.55 14.94
C THR A 311 0.14 5.89 14.59
N GLY A 312 -0.94 5.85 13.81
CA GLY A 312 -1.88 6.95 13.59
C GLY A 312 -3.32 6.53 13.82
N ALA A 313 -4.25 7.49 13.74
CA ALA A 313 -5.69 7.23 13.78
C ALA A 313 -6.31 7.57 12.42
N PHE A 314 -6.97 6.59 11.80
CA PHE A 314 -7.58 6.75 10.48
C PHE A 314 -9.07 6.43 10.56
N ILE A 315 -9.91 7.41 10.19
CA ILE A 315 -11.35 7.23 10.04
C ILE A 315 -11.64 7.10 8.56
N ASN A 316 -12.30 6.01 8.17
CA ASN A 316 -12.69 5.75 6.78
C ASN A 316 -14.18 5.51 6.72
N ILE A 317 -14.82 6.07 5.69
CA ILE A 317 -16.24 5.94 5.45
C ILE A 317 -16.41 5.35 4.05
N LEU A 318 -17.18 4.27 3.93
CA LEU A 318 -17.49 3.69 2.63
C LEU A 318 -18.48 4.61 1.90
N THR A 319 -18.04 5.17 0.77
CA THR A 319 -18.82 6.14 -0.03
C THR A 319 -19.21 5.63 -1.41
N GLY A 320 -18.70 4.45 -1.79
CA GLY A 320 -19.00 3.79 -3.06
C GLY A 320 -19.89 2.55 -2.87
N ARG A 321 -20.29 1.94 -3.98
CA ARG A 321 -20.93 0.63 -3.97
C ARG A 321 -19.84 -0.45 -3.98
N VAL A 322 -19.96 -1.45 -3.11
CA VAL A 322 -19.17 -2.68 -3.24
C VAL A 322 -19.69 -3.39 -4.48
N SER A 323 -18.84 -3.50 -5.49
CA SER A 323 -19.16 -4.31 -6.67
C SER A 323 -18.82 -5.75 -6.31
N ALA A 324 -19.83 -6.64 -6.34
CA ALA A 324 -19.66 -8.07 -6.13
C ALA A 324 -18.82 -8.71 -7.25
#